data_AF-A0A3D1SZI1-F1
#
_entry.id   AF-A0A3D1SZI1-F1
#
_cell.length_a   1.000
_cell.length_b   1.000
_cell.length_c   1.000
_cell.angle_alpha   90.00
_cell.angle_beta   90.00
_cell.angle_gamma   90.00
#
_symmetry.space_group_name_H-M   'P 1'
#
loop_
_entity.id
_entity.type
_entity.pdbx_description
1 polymer ?
#
loop_
_entity_poly.entity_id
_entity_poly.type
_entity_poly.pdbx_seq_one_letter_code
_entity_poly.pdbx_strand_id
1 'polypeptide(L)'
;MDAFMVVEQTRQYQKRMKYHPETNQFTETEWDSLAFVRDVPYPYGWLKGFGTPPGRHLDILLISEKEYELGEIVPVKIIGVFIRNDGDNKLVAISP
;
A
#
# COMPACT_ATOMS: atom_id res chain seq x y z
N MET A 1 -16.44 -8.13 -9.40
CA MET A 1 -15.06 -8.63 -9.48
C MET A 1 -14.41 -8.17 -8.20
N ASP A 2 -13.99 -9.10 -7.36
CA ASP A 2 -13.50 -8.75 -6.03
C ASP A 2 -12.02 -8.40 -6.15
N ALA A 3 -11.67 -7.16 -5.80
CA ALA A 3 -10.31 -6.68 -5.77
C ALA A 3 -9.78 -6.78 -4.34
N PHE A 4 -8.50 -7.12 -4.18
CA PHE A 4 -7.87 -7.25 -2.87
C PHE A 4 -6.57 -6.48 -2.83
N MET A 5 -6.37 -5.72 -1.76
CA MET A 5 -5.12 -5.05 -1.45
C MET A 5 -4.32 -5.89 -0.46
N VAL A 6 -2.99 -5.90 -0.59
CA VAL A 6 -2.08 -6.31 0.49
C VAL A 6 -1.50 -5.04 1.10
N VAL A 7 -1.62 -4.88 2.42
CA VAL A 7 -1.12 -3.69 3.14
C VAL A 7 0.41 -3.76 3.29
N GLU A 8 1.11 -2.71 2.87
CA GLU A 8 2.58 -2.59 2.96
C GLU A 8 3.03 -1.53 3.97
N GLN A 9 2.27 -0.44 4.09
CA GLN A 9 2.63 0.70 4.91
C GLN A 9 1.37 1.25 5.57
N THR A 10 1.46 1.55 6.87
CA THR A 10 0.42 2.23 7.63
C THR A 10 1.01 3.42 8.39
N ARG A 11 0.15 4.30 8.91
CA ARG A 11 0.55 5.47 9.70
C ARG A 11 1.29 5.13 11.00
N GLN A 12 1.18 3.89 11.48
CA GLN A 12 1.83 3.44 12.71
C GLN A 12 3.36 3.34 12.55
N TYR A 13 3.84 3.22 11.31
CA TYR A 13 5.25 3.07 11.00
C TYR A 13 5.82 4.38 10.43
N GLN A 14 6.67 5.04 11.22
CA GLN A 14 7.44 6.20 10.75
C GLN A 14 8.38 5.79 9.61
N LYS A 15 9.08 4.68 9.79
CA LYS A 15 10.02 4.15 8.80
C LYS A 15 9.28 3.51 7.63
N ARG A 16 9.89 3.59 6.45
CA ARG A 16 9.39 2.88 5.27
C ARG A 16 9.55 1.39 5.51
N MET A 17 8.46 0.66 5.38
CA MET A 17 8.46 -0.80 5.42
C MET A 17 8.91 -1.36 4.08
N LYS A 18 9.65 -2.46 4.14
CA LYS A 18 10.08 -3.23 2.97
C LYS A 18 9.54 -4.64 3.08
N TYR A 19 8.82 -5.08 2.06
CA TYR A 19 8.37 -6.45 1.91
C TYR A 19 9.48 -7.35 1.33
N HIS A 20 9.65 -8.54 1.90
CA HIS A 20 10.58 -9.59 1.45
C HIS A 20 9.78 -10.80 0.96
N PRO A 21 9.62 -11.00 -0.37
CA PRO A 21 8.72 -12.02 -0.91
C PRO A 21 9.12 -13.45 -0.55
N GLU A 22 10.41 -13.73 -0.44
CA GLU A 22 10.99 -15.01 -0.03
C GLU A 22 10.55 -15.48 1.37
N THR A 23 10.32 -14.56 2.31
CA THR A 23 9.94 -14.88 3.69
C THR A 23 8.55 -14.41 4.06
N ASN A 24 7.90 -13.64 3.18
CA ASN A 24 6.63 -12.96 3.43
C ASN A 24 6.68 -12.08 4.69
N GLN A 25 7.81 -11.41 4.93
CA GLN A 25 8.03 -10.55 6.09
C GLN A 25 8.19 -9.09 5.68
N PHE A 26 7.98 -8.20 6.65
CA PHE A 26 8.22 -6.78 6.53
C PHE A 26 9.33 -6.38 7.49
N THR A 27 10.27 -5.56 7.02
CA THR A 27 11.28 -4.93 7.87
C THR A 27 11.29 -3.43 7.66
N GLU A 28 11.61 -2.68 8.71
CA GLU A 28 11.88 -1.25 8.56
C GLU A 28 13.13 -1.02 7.73
N THR A 29 13.12 0.08 6.99
CA THR A 29 14.31 0.64 6.34
C THR A 29 14.82 1.84 7.15
N GLU A 30 15.99 2.33 6.79
CA GLU A 30 16.61 3.52 7.39
C GLU A 30 15.86 4.82 7.06
N TRP A 31 15.05 4.82 6.00
CA TRP A 31 14.34 5.97 5.47
C TRP A 31 12.97 6.15 6.12
N ASP A 32 12.59 7.40 6.39
CA ASP A 32 11.22 7.73 6.76
C ASP A 32 10.28 7.50 5.57
N SER A 33 9.07 7.00 5.84
CA SER A 33 8.08 6.80 4.79
C SER A 33 7.53 8.14 4.29
N LEU A 34 7.25 8.24 2.98
CA LEU A 34 6.64 9.46 2.44
C LEU A 34 5.24 9.71 3.01
N ALA A 35 4.53 8.63 3.39
CA ALA A 35 3.23 8.74 4.05
C ALA A 35 3.38 9.46 5.40
N PHE A 36 4.38 9.08 6.21
CA PHE A 36 4.68 9.74 7.46
C PHE A 36 5.10 11.20 7.26
N VAL A 37 6.09 11.46 6.38
CA VAL A 37 6.62 12.82 6.14
C VAL A 37 5.55 13.80 5.66
N ARG A 38 4.51 13.31 4.98
CA ARG A 38 3.44 14.13 4.38
C ARG A 38 2.12 14.06 5.15
N ASP A 39 2.11 13.44 6.32
CA ASP A 39 0.92 13.25 7.14
C ASP A 39 -0.25 12.60 6.37
N VAL A 40 0.06 11.56 5.58
CA VAL A 40 -0.96 10.78 4.87
C VAL A 40 -1.46 9.68 5.81
N PRO A 41 -2.73 9.73 6.25
CA PRO A 41 -3.22 8.81 7.28
C PRO A 41 -3.62 7.44 6.73
N TYR A 42 -3.69 7.31 5.40
CA TYR A 42 -4.29 6.16 4.72
C TYR A 42 -3.28 5.04 4.47
N PRO A 43 -3.68 3.76 4.65
CA PRO A 43 -2.85 2.62 4.30
C PRO A 43 -2.45 2.60 2.83
N TYR A 44 -1.24 2.10 2.58
CA TYR A 44 -0.66 1.93 1.27
C TYR A 44 -0.18 0.50 1.06
N GLY A 45 -0.17 0.04 -0.18
CA GLY A 45 0.31 -1.28 -0.55
C GLY A 45 0.04 -1.56 -2.02
N TRP A 46 -0.21 -2.83 -2.37
CA TRP A 46 -0.37 -3.24 -3.76
C TRP A 46 -1.63 -4.08 -4.00
N LEU A 47 -2.12 -4.05 -5.24
CA LEU A 47 -3.25 -4.84 -5.69
C LEU A 47 -2.81 -6.30 -5.91
N LYS A 48 -3.39 -7.21 -5.13
CA LYS A 48 -3.12 -8.64 -5.19
C LYS A 48 -3.48 -9.20 -6.57
N GLY A 49 -2.56 -9.97 -7.16
CA GLY A 49 -2.74 -10.61 -8.47
C GLY A 49 -2.20 -9.80 -9.66
N PHE A 50 -1.68 -8.58 -9.43
CA PHE A 50 -1.15 -7.69 -10.47
C PHE A 50 0.34 -7.38 -10.25
N GLY A 51 1.08 -8.36 -9.74
CA GLY A 51 2.49 -8.23 -9.37
C GLY A 51 2.69 -8.08 -7.86
N THR A 52 3.97 -8.09 -7.46
CA THR A 52 4.38 -8.06 -6.05
C THR A 52 5.69 -7.27 -5.90
N PRO A 53 5.81 -6.40 -4.87
CA PRO A 53 7.08 -5.76 -4.52
C PRO A 53 8.20 -6.77 -4.23
N PRO A 54 9.47 -6.45 -4.50
CA PRO A 54 9.97 -5.22 -5.14
C PRO A 54 9.85 -5.22 -6.67
N GLY A 55 9.29 -6.27 -7.27
CA GLY A 55 9.06 -6.38 -8.72
C GLY A 55 7.98 -5.41 -9.21
N ARG A 56 7.63 -5.47 -10.50
CA ARG A 56 6.54 -4.62 -11.06
C ARG A 56 5.20 -5.00 -10.41
N HIS A 57 4.46 -4.00 -9.93
CA HIS A 57 3.15 -4.17 -9.28
C HIS A 57 2.26 -2.94 -9.54
N LEU A 58 0.99 -3.03 -9.13
CA LEU A 58 0.06 -1.89 -9.10
C LEU A 58 -0.12 -1.43 -7.66
N ASP A 59 0.33 -0.22 -7.39
CA ASP A 59 0.18 0.40 -6.08
C ASP A 59 -1.24 0.91 -5.83
N ILE A 60 -1.65 0.90 -4.57
CA ILE A 60 -2.99 1.27 -4.13
C ILE A 60 -2.95 2.02 -2.79
N LEU A 61 -3.72 3.11 -2.73
CA LEU A 61 -4.06 3.84 -1.51
C LEU A 61 -5.47 3.46 -1.07
N LEU A 62 -5.62 3.05 0.19
CA LEU A 62 -6.91 2.70 0.77
C LEU A 62 -7.43 3.85 1.63
N ILE A 63 -8.47 4.54 1.17
CA ILE A 63 -9.14 5.58 1.95
C ILE A 63 -10.01 4.89 3.01
N SER A 64 -9.50 4.85 4.24
CA SER A 64 -10.15 4.22 5.38
C SER A 64 -9.61 4.79 6.68
N GLU A 65 -10.46 4.86 7.69
CA GLU A 65 -10.10 5.25 9.07
C GLU A 65 -9.84 4.04 9.98
N LYS A 66 -10.09 2.82 9.49
CA LYS A 66 -9.82 1.58 10.23
C LYS A 66 -8.30 1.39 10.39
N GLU A 67 -7.90 0.75 11.49
CA GLU A 67 -6.52 0.28 11.66
C GLU A 67 -6.29 -1.06 10.95
N TYR A 68 -5.11 -1.18 10.34
CA TYR A 68 -4.72 -2.33 9.53
C TYR A 68 -3.33 -2.82 9.91
N GLU A 69 -3.10 -4.11 9.70
CA GLU A 69 -1.80 -4.74 9.93
C GLU A 69 -1.00 -4.88 8.64
N LEU A 70 0.33 -4.89 8.74
CA LEU A 70 1.19 -5.19 7.59
C LEU A 70 0.92 -6.61 7.08
N GLY A 71 0.79 -6.75 5.76
CA GLY A 71 0.43 -8.01 5.11
C GLY A 71 -1.04 -8.38 5.19
N GLU A 72 -1.90 -7.58 5.84
CA GLU A 72 -3.35 -7.81 5.83
C GLU A 72 -3.86 -7.77 4.38
N ILE A 73 -4.69 -8.77 4.03
CA ILE A 73 -5.36 -8.84 2.73
C ILE A 73 -6.75 -8.25 2.90
N VAL A 74 -6.97 -7.09 2.30
CA VAL A 74 -8.20 -6.31 2.47
C VAL A 74 -9.03 -6.35 1.19
N PRO A 75 -10.32 -6.72 1.24
CA PRO A 75 -11.22 -6.53 0.10
C PRO A 75 -11.39 -5.03 -0.16
N VAL A 76 -11.29 -4.62 -1.42
CA VAL A 76 -11.33 -3.20 -1.79
C VAL A 76 -12.22 -2.98 -3.01
N LYS A 77 -12.77 -1.77 -3.10
CA LYS A 77 -13.40 -1.25 -4.31
C LYS A 77 -12.56 -0.10 -4.87
N ILE A 78 -12.00 -0.30 -6.07
CA ILE A 78 -11.26 0.75 -6.78
C ILE A 78 -12.25 1.82 -7.23
N ILE A 79 -11.98 3.07 -6.86
CA ILE A 79 -12.84 4.23 -7.17
C ILE A 79 -12.16 5.27 -8.05
N GLY A 80 -10.85 5.14 -8.29
CA GLY A 80 -10.12 6.05 -9.15
C GLY A 80 -8.64 5.72 -9.26
N VAL A 81 -7.92 6.60 -9.93
CA VAL A 81 -6.47 6.54 -10.09
C VAL A 81 -5.90 7.95 -9.92
N PHE A 82 -4.86 8.06 -9.11
CA PHE A 82 -4.03 9.25 -9.01
C PHE A 82 -2.88 9.16 -10.01
N ILE A 83 -2.98 9.97 -11.07
CA ILE A 83 -2.00 9.99 -12.17
C ILE A 83 -0.87 10.94 -11.83
N ARG A 84 0.38 10.46 -11.93
CA ARG A 84 1.60 11.22 -11.67
C ARG A 84 2.41 11.43 -12.95
N ASN A 85 3.13 12.54 -13.00
CA ASN A 85 3.96 12.94 -14.15
C ASN A 85 5.23 12.09 -14.32
N ASP A 86 5.61 11.32 -13.30
CA ASP A 86 6.72 10.36 -13.33
C ASP A 86 6.29 8.95 -13.78
N GLY A 87 5.01 8.76 -14.09
CA GLY A 87 4.43 7.48 -14.51
C GLY A 87 4.13 6.52 -13.36
N ASP A 88 4.44 6.89 -12.11
CA ASP A 88 4.25 6.07 -10.92
C ASP A 88 2.84 6.25 -10.32
N ASN A 89 1.82 5.91 -11.11
CA ASN A 89 0.40 6.11 -10.80
C ASN A 89 -0.07 5.22 -9.64
N LYS A 90 -0.98 5.73 -8.82
CA LYS A 90 -1.53 5.01 -7.65
C LYS A 90 -3.03 4.80 -7.81
N LEU A 91 -3.50 3.56 -7.64
CA LEU A 91 -4.93 3.30 -7.53
C LEU A 91 -5.46 3.89 -6.23
N VAL A 92 -6.71 4.32 -6.23
CA VAL A 92 -7.43 4.80 -5.04
C VAL A 92 -8.63 3.90 -4.81
N ALA A 93 -8.77 3.40 -3.59
CA ALA A 93 -9.83 2.49 -3.22
C ALA A 93 -10.43 2.80 -1.85
N ILE A 94 -11.61 2.21 -1.60
CA ILE A 94 -12.29 2.20 -0.31
C ILE A 94 -12.54 0.75 0.13
N SER A 95 -12.75 0.53 1.42
CA SER A 95 -13.34 -0.73 1.88
C SER A 95 -14.83 -0.78 1.48
N PRO A 96 -15.36 -1.97 1.15
CA PRO A 96 -16.79 -2.17 0.91
C PRO A 96 -17.68 -1.72 2.07
#